data_AF-A0A3D2AZX3-F1
#
_entry.id   AF-A0A3D2AZX3-F1
#
_cell.length_a   1.000
_cell.length_b   1.000
_cell.length_c   1.000
_cell.angle_alpha   90.00
_cell.angle_beta   90.00
_cell.angle_gamma   90.00
#
_symmetry.space_group_name_H-M   'P 1'
#
loop_
_entity.id
_entity.type
_entity.pdbx_description
1 polymer ?
#
loop_
_entity_poly.entity_id
_entity_poly.type
_entity_poly.pdbx_seq_one_letter_code
_entity_poly.pdbx_strand_id
1 'polypeptide(L)'
;MRRAISALAILAVVVGTVWWLPPWATFVLAEIIVLLALSEYARLAERAGIFVPTGIVVAAGLVICASVSWDYAVAPVLMAATVAMGAAAVGRGRVQRSDGWFHTVGLFGPLYVGLPIGTLVA
;
A
#
# COMPACT_ATOMS: atom_id res chain seq x y z
N MET A 1 -9.57 -30.99 1.34
CA MET A 1 -8.55 -31.03 2.41
C MET A 1 -7.43 -30.01 2.22
N ARG A 2 -6.74 -29.90 1.07
CA ARG A 2 -5.64 -28.92 0.86
C ARG A 2 -6.01 -27.46 1.22
N ARG A 3 -7.21 -27.00 0.81
CA ARG A 3 -7.72 -25.66 1.17
C ARG A 3 -7.92 -25.45 2.69
N ALA A 4 -8.34 -26.50 3.40
CA ALA A 4 -8.50 -26.44 4.85
C ALA A 4 -7.14 -26.40 5.55
N ILE A 5 -6.18 -27.22 5.09
CA ILE A 5 -4.81 -27.24 5.63
C ILE A 5 -4.12 -25.88 5.39
N SER A 6 -4.24 -25.28 4.20
CA SER A 6 -3.67 -23.97 3.93
C SER A 6 -4.31 -22.86 4.78
N ALA A 7 -5.64 -22.90 4.95
CA ALA A 7 -6.33 -21.92 5.80
C ALA A 7 -5.89 -22.03 7.26
N LEU A 8 -5.75 -23.26 7.78
CA LEU A 8 -5.29 -23.52 9.14
C LEU A 8 -3.84 -23.07 9.34
N ALA A 9 -2.97 -23.31 8.34
CA ALA A 9 -1.59 -22.83 8.35
C ALA A 9 -1.52 -21.30 8.36
N ILE A 10 -2.30 -20.62 7.51
CA ILE A 10 -2.37 -19.15 7.49
C ILE A 10 -2.85 -18.63 8.85
N LEU A 11 -3.88 -19.24 9.43
CA LEU A 11 -4.41 -18.84 10.73
C LEU A 11 -3.36 -19.00 11.83
N ALA A 12 -2.64 -20.12 11.86
CA ALA A 12 -1.56 -20.34 12.82
C ALA A 12 -0.43 -19.31 12.67
N VAL A 13 -0.04 -18.97 11.43
CA VAL A 13 0.95 -17.91 11.17
C VAL A 13 0.45 -16.57 11.66
N VAL A 14 -0.79 -16.17 11.32
CA VAL A 14 -1.38 -14.89 11.74
C VAL A 14 -1.45 -14.80 13.27
N VAL A 15 -2.03 -15.80 13.93
CA VAL A 15 -2.11 -15.83 15.39
C VAL A 15 -0.72 -15.80 16.02
N GLY A 16 0.22 -16.59 15.49
CA GLY A 16 1.57 -16.61 15.99
C GLY A 16 2.29 -15.26 15.84
N THR A 17 2.07 -14.58 14.72
CA THR A 17 2.64 -13.25 14.49
C THR A 17 2.03 -12.19 15.40
N VAL A 18 0.73 -12.22 15.65
CA VAL A 18 0.07 -11.23 16.52
C VAL A 18 0.47 -11.39 17.99
N TRP A 19 0.66 -12.64 18.46
CA TRP A 19 0.89 -12.91 19.88
C TRP A 19 2.36 -13.00 20.29
N TRP A 20 3.26 -13.36 19.37
CA TRP A 20 4.67 -13.63 19.72
C TRP A 20 5.69 -12.74 19.02
N LEU A 21 5.35 -11.99 17.96
CA LEU A 21 6.33 -11.09 17.36
C LEU A 21 6.49 -9.81 18.21
N PRO A 22 7.73 -9.36 18.44
CA PRO A 22 7.97 -8.06 19.05
C PRO A 22 7.47 -6.95 18.10
N PRO A 23 7.13 -5.74 18.62
CA PRO A 23 6.52 -4.67 17.83
C PRO A 23 7.28 -4.32 16.53
N TRP A 24 8.61 -4.24 16.60
CA TRP A 24 9.44 -3.93 15.43
C TRP A 24 9.37 -5.02 14.36
N ALA A 25 9.24 -6.29 14.73
CA ALA A 25 9.12 -7.39 13.77
C ALA A 25 7.72 -7.41 13.14
N THR A 26 6.68 -7.12 13.91
CA THR A 26 5.30 -6.97 13.43
C THR A 26 5.21 -5.81 12.42
N PHE A 27 5.88 -4.70 12.71
CA PHE A 27 6.01 -3.57 11.79
C PHE A 27 6.73 -3.96 10.48
N VAL A 28 7.88 -4.63 10.55
CA VAL A 28 8.59 -5.10 9.35
C VAL A 28 7.73 -6.05 8.52
N LEU A 29 6.99 -6.95 9.16
CA LEU A 29 6.06 -7.85 8.48
C LEU A 29 4.93 -7.07 7.80
N ALA A 30 4.36 -6.06 8.46
CA ALA A 30 3.34 -5.19 7.89
C ALA A 30 3.84 -4.45 6.63
N GLU A 31 5.04 -3.88 6.67
CA GLU A 31 5.68 -3.24 5.51
C GLU A 31 5.88 -4.22 4.34
N ILE A 32 6.29 -5.46 4.63
CA ILE A 32 6.40 -6.51 3.59
C ILE A 32 5.02 -6.80 2.98
N ILE A 33 3.97 -6.91 3.80
CA ILE A 33 2.61 -7.13 3.32
C ILE A 33 2.14 -5.97 2.44
N VAL A 34 2.36 -4.72 2.86
CA VAL A 34 2.03 -3.51 2.10
C VAL A 34 2.77 -3.49 0.75
N LEU A 35 4.07 -3.77 0.76
CA LEU A 35 4.89 -3.83 -0.45
C LEU A 35 4.34 -4.84 -1.45
N LEU A 36 4.05 -6.07 -0.99
CA LEU A 36 3.51 -7.13 -1.84
C LEU A 36 2.12 -6.76 -2.36
N ALA A 37 1.21 -6.31 -1.48
CA ALA A 37 -0.14 -5.93 -1.83
C ALA A 37 -0.18 -4.80 -2.87
N LEU A 38 0.66 -3.77 -2.71
CA LEU A 38 0.71 -2.64 -3.63
C LEU A 38 1.42 -2.96 -4.95
N SER A 39 2.42 -3.83 -4.93
CA SER A 39 3.03 -4.34 -6.17
C SER A 39 2.02 -5.09 -7.03
N GLU A 40 1.19 -5.95 -6.41
CA GLU A 40 0.14 -6.68 -7.13
C GLU A 40 -1.01 -5.77 -7.52
N TYR A 41 -1.38 -4.81 -6.66
CA TYR A 41 -2.36 -3.77 -7.00
C TYR A 41 -1.96 -2.99 -8.26
N ALA A 42 -0.71 -2.51 -8.34
CA ALA A 42 -0.21 -1.78 -9.49
C ALA A 42 -0.24 -2.65 -10.75
N ARG A 43 0.16 -3.93 -10.64
CA ARG A 43 0.10 -4.90 -11.73
C ARG A 43 -1.32 -5.18 -12.20
N LEU A 44 -2.29 -5.24 -11.30
CA LEU A 44 -3.71 -5.38 -11.62
C LEU A 44 -4.24 -4.15 -12.35
N ALA A 45 -3.86 -2.95 -11.89
CA ALA A 45 -4.22 -1.70 -12.56
C ALA A 45 -3.67 -1.64 -13.99
N GLU A 46 -2.40 -2.03 -14.19
CA GLU A 46 -1.78 -2.11 -15.51
C GLU A 46 -2.50 -3.10 -16.43
N ARG A 47 -2.88 -4.27 -15.91
CA ARG A 47 -3.68 -5.27 -16.65
C ARG A 47 -5.08 -4.77 -17.00
N ALA A 48 -5.62 -3.84 -16.22
CA ALA A 48 -6.87 -3.15 -16.51
C ALA A 48 -6.70 -1.97 -17.49
N GLY A 49 -5.49 -1.75 -18.03
CA GLY A 49 -5.20 -0.66 -18.96
C GLY A 49 -4.97 0.69 -18.29
N ILE A 50 -4.85 0.73 -16.96
CA ILE A 50 -4.62 1.95 -16.19
C ILE A 50 -3.15 1.98 -15.78
N PHE A 51 -2.39 2.90 -16.37
CA PHE A 51 -0.96 3.01 -16.05
C PHE A 51 -0.75 3.72 -14.72
N VAL A 52 -0.10 3.08 -13.76
CA VAL A 52 0.16 3.62 -12.41
C VAL A 52 1.67 3.62 -12.14
N PRO A 53 2.28 4.67 -11.56
CA PRO A 53 3.71 4.68 -11.25
C PRO A 53 3.96 3.82 -10.01
N THR A 54 4.22 2.53 -10.21
CA THR A 54 4.37 1.52 -9.15
C THR A 54 5.32 1.97 -8.04
N GLY A 55 6.44 2.61 -8.37
CA GLY A 55 7.39 3.13 -7.38
C GLY A 55 6.77 4.16 -6.43
N ILE A 56 6.01 5.12 -6.96
CA ILE A 56 5.34 6.16 -6.15
C ILE A 56 4.24 5.54 -5.30
N VAL A 57 3.46 4.61 -5.87
CA VAL A 57 2.38 3.92 -5.16
C VAL A 57 2.91 3.10 -3.99
N VAL A 58 3.89 2.24 -4.25
CA VAL A 58 4.49 1.41 -3.19
C VAL A 58 5.13 2.32 -2.13
N ALA A 59 5.97 3.28 -2.51
CA ALA A 59 6.62 4.18 -1.56
C ALA A 59 5.62 4.97 -0.71
N ALA A 60 4.57 5.52 -1.31
CA ALA A 60 3.52 6.23 -0.58
C ALA A 60 2.82 5.31 0.42
N GLY A 61 2.50 4.07 0.05
CA GLY A 61 1.83 3.12 0.95
C GLY A 61 2.69 2.72 2.14
N LEU A 62 3.98 2.46 1.92
CA LEU A 62 4.95 2.16 2.97
C LEU A 62 5.11 3.34 3.94
N VAL A 63 5.29 4.56 3.42
CA VAL A 63 5.44 5.74 4.28
C VAL A 63 4.15 6.09 5.02
N ILE A 64 2.96 5.88 4.42
CA ILE A 64 1.69 6.02 5.11
C ILE A 64 1.60 5.00 6.24
N CYS A 65 1.87 3.72 5.97
CA CYS A 65 1.89 2.66 6.97
C CYS A 65 2.80 3.02 8.14
N ALA A 66 4.08 3.29 7.86
CA ALA A 66 5.06 3.73 8.86
C ALA A 66 4.61 4.98 9.63
N SER A 67 4.04 5.98 8.97
CA SER A 67 3.60 7.19 9.67
C SER A 67 2.50 6.91 10.67
N VAL A 68 1.56 6.03 10.35
CA VAL A 68 0.46 5.66 11.25
C VAL A 68 0.96 4.75 12.36
N SER A 69 1.80 3.75 12.05
CA SER A 69 2.31 2.78 13.02
C SER A 69 3.19 3.41 14.11
N TRP A 70 3.85 4.52 13.81
CA TRP A 70 4.75 5.21 14.74
C TRP A 70 4.20 6.55 15.22
N ASP A 71 2.91 6.80 15.04
CA ASP A 71 2.19 8.02 15.47
C ASP A 71 2.83 9.32 14.95
N TYR A 72 3.38 9.29 13.73
CA TYR A 72 3.83 10.47 13.00
C TYR A 72 2.66 11.14 12.26
N ALA A 73 2.82 12.42 11.95
CA ALA A 73 1.81 13.15 11.19
C ALA A 73 1.62 12.55 9.78
N VAL A 74 0.48 11.90 9.54
CA VAL A 74 0.12 11.32 8.23
C VAL A 74 -0.23 12.39 7.19
N ALA A 75 -0.73 13.55 7.64
CA ALA A 75 -1.13 14.65 6.76
C ALA A 75 -0.03 15.11 5.77
N PRO A 76 1.21 15.41 6.19
CA PRO A 76 2.29 15.76 5.26
C PRO A 76 2.66 14.62 4.30
N VAL A 77 2.53 13.36 4.73
CA VAL A 77 2.75 12.19 3.86
C VAL A 77 1.70 12.14 2.74
N LEU A 78 0.43 12.36 3.08
CA LEU A 78 -0.65 12.43 2.09
C LEU A 78 -0.48 13.61 1.14
N MET A 79 -0.04 14.77 1.64
CA MET A 79 0.29 15.92 0.79
C MET A 79 1.46 15.58 -0.15
N ALA A 80 2.53 14.95 0.34
CA ALA A 80 3.65 14.55 -0.50
C ALA A 80 3.24 13.51 -1.56
N ALA A 81 2.40 12.54 -1.21
CA ALA A 81 1.90 11.54 -2.14
C ALA A 81 1.04 12.15 -3.26
N THR A 82 0.16 13.10 -2.92
CA THR A 82 -0.65 13.82 -3.93
C THR A 82 0.21 14.67 -4.86
N VAL A 83 1.22 15.36 -4.32
CA VAL A 83 2.19 16.14 -5.12
C VAL A 83 3.02 15.23 -6.02
N ALA A 84 3.53 14.10 -5.51
CA ALA A 84 4.31 13.15 -6.30
C ALA A 84 3.50 12.56 -7.46
N MET A 85 2.22 12.22 -7.20
CA MET A 85 1.31 11.75 -8.24
C MET A 85 1.01 12.84 -9.28
N GLY A 86 0.79 14.08 -8.86
CA GLY A 86 0.61 15.22 -9.76
C GLY A 86 1.85 15.48 -10.62
N ALA A 87 3.05 15.45 -10.03
CA ALA A 87 4.30 15.58 -10.75
C ALA A 87 4.49 14.45 -11.78
N ALA A 88 4.15 13.21 -11.40
CA ALA A 88 4.17 12.07 -12.32
C ALA A 88 3.15 12.22 -13.47
N ALA A 89 1.98 12.82 -13.21
CA ALA A 89 1.01 13.12 -14.26
C ALA A 89 1.55 14.16 -15.26
N VAL A 90 2.13 15.27 -14.75
CA VAL A 90 2.71 16.34 -15.59
C VAL A 90 3.85 15.80 -16.46
N GLY A 91 4.74 14.99 -15.88
CA GLY A 91 5.89 14.42 -16.59
C GLY A 91 5.52 13.48 -17.75
N ARG A 92 4.28 12.96 -17.79
CA ARG A 92 3.83 12.07 -18.88
C ARG A 92 3.44 12.80 -20.15
N GLY A 93 3.24 14.13 -20.12
CA GLY A 93 2.94 14.95 -21.30
C GLY A 93 1.63 14.61 -22.04
N ARG A 94 0.80 13.70 -21.50
CA ARG A 94 -0.53 13.35 -22.02
C ARG A 94 -1.54 13.88 -21.03
N VAL A 95 -2.11 15.05 -21.32
CA VAL A 95 -3.33 15.51 -20.65
C VAL A 95 -4.48 15.12 -21.57
N GLN A 96 -4.95 13.88 -21.45
CA GLN A 96 -6.17 13.44 -22.09
C GLN A 96 -7.32 13.48 -21.07
N ARG A 97 -8.50 13.90 -21.53
CA ARG A 97 -9.69 14.16 -20.70
C ARG A 97 -10.16 12.94 -19.86
N SER A 98 -9.58 11.76 -20.08
CA SER A 98 -9.82 10.49 -19.37
C SER A 98 -8.83 10.19 -18.21
N ASP A 99 -7.89 11.08 -17.87
CA ASP A 99 -6.83 10.86 -16.87
C ASP A 99 -7.29 10.94 -15.39
N GLY A 100 -8.59 11.10 -15.12
CA GLY A 100 -9.12 11.06 -13.75
C GLY A 100 -8.81 9.73 -13.04
N TRP A 101 -8.82 8.62 -13.80
CA TRP A 101 -8.47 7.30 -13.28
C TRP A 101 -7.01 7.19 -12.84
N PHE A 102 -6.10 7.96 -13.44
CA PHE A 102 -4.69 7.94 -13.08
C PHE A 102 -4.46 8.33 -11.62
N HIS A 103 -5.03 9.47 -11.22
CA HIS A 103 -4.89 10.00 -9.87
C HIS A 103 -5.65 9.14 -8.86
N THR A 104 -6.89 8.78 -9.19
CA THR A 104 -7.73 7.98 -8.30
C THR A 104 -7.09 6.62 -8.02
N VAL A 105 -6.67 5.89 -9.05
CA VAL A 105 -6.05 4.57 -8.87
C VAL A 105 -4.68 4.68 -8.22
N GLY A 106 -3.87 5.68 -8.58
CA GLY A 106 -2.56 5.86 -7.96
C GLY A 106 -2.61 6.21 -6.47
N LEU A 107 -3.63 6.92 -5.99
CA LEU A 107 -3.80 7.25 -4.57
C LEU A 107 -4.64 6.22 -3.80
N PHE A 108 -5.56 5.51 -4.48
CA PHE A 108 -6.45 4.57 -3.83
C PHE A 108 -5.69 3.41 -3.20
N GLY A 109 -4.76 2.76 -3.92
CA GLY A 109 -3.97 1.65 -3.36
C GLY A 109 -3.27 2.01 -2.04
N PRO A 110 -2.41 3.06 -2.01
CA PRO A 110 -1.70 3.49 -0.81
C PRO A 110 -2.62 3.82 0.36
N LEU A 111 -3.73 4.52 0.09
CA LEU A 111 -4.73 4.87 1.11
C LEU A 111 -5.50 3.64 1.63
N TYR A 112 -5.85 2.72 0.73
CA TYR A 112 -6.66 1.56 1.05
C TYR A 112 -5.87 0.46 1.77
N VAL A 113 -4.56 0.36 1.50
CA VAL A 113 -3.70 -0.68 2.07
C VAL A 113 -2.81 -0.13 3.19
N GLY A 114 -2.07 0.94 2.92
CA GLY A 114 -1.08 1.48 3.86
C GLY A 114 -1.71 2.02 5.13
N LEU A 115 -2.83 2.76 5.01
CA LEU A 115 -3.47 3.37 6.17
C LEU A 115 -4.09 2.31 7.11
N PRO A 116 -4.93 1.35 6.66
CA PRO A 116 -5.49 0.35 7.56
C PRO A 116 -4.44 -0.59 8.14
N ILE A 117 -3.46 -1.04 7.35
CA ILE A 117 -2.40 -1.89 7.88
C ILE A 117 -1.57 -1.14 8.92
N GLY A 118 -1.25 0.12 8.65
CA GLY A 118 -0.57 0.99 9.61
C GLY A 118 -1.34 1.09 10.94
N THR A 119 -2.67 1.26 10.89
CA THR A 119 -3.51 1.29 12.10
C THR A 119 -3.59 -0.04 12.85
N LEU A 120 -3.43 -1.18 12.16
CA LEU A 120 -3.48 -2.51 12.79
C LEU A 120 -2.22 -2.82 13.60
N VAL A 121 -1.11 -2.15 13.29
CA VAL A 121 0.21 -2.40 13.91
C VAL A 121 0.75 -1.19 14.66
N ALA A 122 -0.02 -0.10 14.76
CA ALA A 122 0.18 1.00 15.69
C ALA A 122 -0.16 0.54 17.12
#